data_AF-A0A2G2G7W7-F1
#
_entry.id   AF-A0A2G2G7W7-F1
#
_cell.length_a   1.000
_cell.length_b   1.000
_cell.length_c   1.000
_cell.angle_alpha   90.00
_cell.angle_beta   90.00
_cell.angle_gamma   90.00
#
_symmetry.space_group_name_H-M   'P 1'
#
loop_
_entity.id
_entity.type
_entity.pdbx_description
1 polymer ?
#
loop_
_entity_poly.entity_id
_entity_poly.type
_entity_poly.pdbx_seq_one_letter_code
_entity_poly.pdbx_strand_id
1 'polypeptide(L)'
;MRIAILAPVLVFLTILSGFFYVAVYEKPPVPGKLLPKTPQTVRIGTKELTEALSNGPWVSPGLPGKALYKIGFRSCGDCINYELTEFEDLHKANIDTRVILYAQRGDSSAAERAIVADLACTREWTIYQRWMEDVPDAYPEIYGAPPAAESSNQRSACLEWGRVVRDRVANVMQQNGWSMEVPALFWRAKNGDWRVFLGDDERGKRMIRRELGVPQAS
;
A
#
# COMPACT_ATOMS: atom_id res chain seq x y z
N MET A 1 30.46 -3.82 -51.35
CA MET A 1 31.02 -3.22 -50.11
C MET A 1 30.04 -2.18 -49.54
N ARG A 2 28.90 -2.60 -48.97
CA ARG A 2 27.87 -1.69 -48.39
C ARG A 2 27.07 -2.27 -47.21
N ILE A 3 27.46 -3.43 -46.67
CA ILE A 3 26.68 -4.15 -45.64
C ILE A 3 27.27 -3.97 -44.23
N ALA A 4 28.53 -3.52 -44.10
CA ALA A 4 29.22 -3.46 -42.81
C ALA A 4 28.85 -2.26 -41.90
N ILE A 5 28.01 -1.33 -42.35
CA ILE A 5 27.68 -0.10 -41.60
C ILE A 5 26.23 -0.12 -41.04
N LEU A 6 25.36 -1.01 -41.54
CA LEU A 6 23.95 -1.06 -41.15
C LEU A 6 23.71 -1.70 -39.77
N ALA A 7 24.47 -2.73 -39.41
CA ALA A 7 24.32 -3.41 -38.13
C ALA A 7 24.58 -2.51 -36.89
N PRO A 8 25.66 -1.69 -36.82
CA PRO A 8 25.89 -0.83 -35.66
C PRO A 8 24.87 0.31 -35.55
N VAL A 9 24.35 0.81 -36.68
CA VAL A 9 23.31 1.86 -36.69
C VAL A 9 21.98 1.34 -36.14
N LEU A 10 21.60 0.10 -36.48
CA LEU A 10 20.38 -0.53 -35.98
C LEU A 10 20.44 -0.78 -34.47
N VAL A 11 21.60 -1.22 -33.96
CA VAL A 11 21.83 -1.43 -32.51
C VAL A 11 21.81 -0.10 -31.75
N PHE A 12 22.38 0.97 -32.33
CA PHE A 12 22.35 2.28 -31.70
C PHE A 12 20.93 2.87 -31.64
N LEU A 13 20.12 2.65 -32.69
CA LEU A 13 18.72 3.06 -32.72
C LEU A 13 17.84 2.28 -31.72
N THR A 14 18.08 0.98 -31.51
CA THR A 14 17.35 0.22 -30.48
C THR A 14 17.72 0.66 -29.06
N ILE A 15 19.01 0.94 -28.79
CA ILE A 15 19.46 1.50 -27.51
C ILE A 15 18.83 2.88 -27.27
N LEU A 16 18.83 3.77 -28.26
CA LEU A 16 18.18 5.08 -28.17
C LEU A 16 16.67 4.96 -27.94
N SER A 17 15.99 4.02 -28.61
CA SER A 17 14.57 3.77 -28.39
C SER A 17 14.27 3.23 -26.99
N GLY A 18 15.15 2.40 -26.41
CA GLY A 18 15.05 1.94 -25.04
C GLY A 18 15.24 3.07 -24.02
N PHE A 19 16.20 3.97 -24.24
CA PHE A 19 16.39 5.16 -23.42
C PHE A 19 15.22 6.14 -23.52
N PHE A 20 14.66 6.33 -24.72
CA PHE A 20 13.46 7.16 -24.90
C PHE A 20 12.23 6.53 -24.26
N TYR A 21 12.10 5.20 -24.31
CA TYR A 21 11.03 4.48 -23.63
C TYR A 21 11.13 4.65 -22.11
N VAL A 22 12.31 4.46 -21.54
CA VAL A 22 12.57 4.74 -20.12
C VAL A 22 12.27 6.21 -19.78
N ALA A 23 12.78 7.17 -20.56
CA ALA A 23 12.59 8.60 -20.27
C ALA A 23 11.14 9.11 -20.40
N VAL A 24 10.33 8.49 -21.27
CA VAL A 24 8.94 8.89 -21.50
C VAL A 24 7.95 8.14 -20.61
N TYR A 25 8.24 6.88 -20.27
CA TYR A 25 7.31 6.01 -19.53
C TYR A 25 7.70 5.77 -18.07
N GLU A 26 8.99 5.79 -17.70
CA GLU A 26 9.37 5.97 -16.30
C GLU A 26 9.33 7.47 -16.02
N LYS A 27 8.31 7.90 -15.26
CA LYS A 27 8.32 9.24 -14.67
C LYS A 27 9.68 9.40 -13.98
N PRO A 28 10.51 10.40 -14.34
CA PRO A 28 11.81 10.56 -13.69
C PRO A 28 11.56 10.61 -12.18
N PRO A 29 12.37 9.91 -11.37
CA PRO A 29 12.24 10.00 -9.92
C PRO A 29 12.24 11.48 -9.57
N VAL A 30 11.18 11.94 -8.91
CA VAL A 30 11.12 13.30 -8.37
C VAL A 30 12.43 13.50 -7.63
N PRO A 31 13.27 14.52 -7.96
CA PRO A 31 14.54 14.74 -7.27
C PRO A 31 14.22 15.11 -5.83
N GLY A 32 14.12 14.08 -5.00
CA GLY A 32 13.60 14.11 -3.65
C GLY A 32 14.33 13.01 -2.90
N LYS A 33 14.64 13.26 -1.64
CA LYS A 33 15.42 12.36 -0.78
C LYS A 33 14.97 10.91 -0.97
N LEU A 34 15.93 10.00 -1.17
CA LEU A 34 15.70 8.56 -1.10
C LEU A 34 14.83 8.25 0.12
N LEU A 35 13.83 7.38 -0.06
CA LEU A 35 13.01 6.98 1.06
C LEU A 35 13.89 6.38 2.17
N PRO A 36 13.60 6.73 3.43
CA PRO A 36 14.34 6.18 4.54
C PRO A 36 14.06 4.68 4.65
N LYS A 37 15.13 3.87 4.60
CA LYS A 37 15.07 2.41 4.83
C LYS A 37 14.76 2.02 6.28
N THR A 38 14.43 2.99 7.12
CA THR A 38 14.15 2.79 8.55
C THR A 38 12.92 3.60 8.96
N PRO A 39 12.18 3.14 9.98
CA PRO A 39 11.07 3.88 10.55
C PRO A 39 11.41 5.31 10.95
N GLN A 40 10.60 6.26 10.48
CA GLN A 40 10.71 7.68 10.81
C GLN A 40 9.61 8.12 11.77
N THR A 41 9.81 9.26 12.41
CA THR A 41 8.77 9.94 13.18
C THR A 41 8.08 10.97 12.30
N VAL A 42 6.75 10.94 12.26
CA VAL A 42 5.95 12.00 11.61
C VAL A 42 5.90 13.20 12.54
N ARG A 43 6.39 14.36 12.06
CA ARG A 43 6.50 15.59 12.86
C ARG A 43 5.43 16.62 12.50
N ILE A 44 5.10 16.72 11.22
CA ILE A 44 4.15 17.70 10.68
C ILE A 44 2.85 16.96 10.31
N GLY A 45 1.70 17.60 10.52
CA GLY A 45 0.40 17.05 10.10
C GLY A 45 -0.10 15.86 10.94
N THR A 46 0.30 15.76 12.21
CA THR A 46 0.00 14.60 13.06
C THR A 46 -1.48 14.50 13.44
N LYS A 47 -2.20 15.62 13.51
CA LYS A 47 -3.65 15.65 13.75
C LYS A 47 -4.40 15.11 12.53
N GLU A 48 -4.02 15.58 11.36
CA GLU A 48 -4.57 15.19 10.06
C GLU A 48 -4.31 13.70 9.80
N LEU A 49 -3.11 13.21 10.11
CA LEU A 49 -2.78 11.78 10.05
C LEU A 49 -3.65 10.97 11.00
N THR A 50 -3.82 11.45 12.25
CA THR A 50 -4.66 10.76 13.24
C THR A 50 -6.10 10.65 12.76
N GLU A 51 -6.67 11.75 12.24
CA GLU A 51 -8.02 11.78 11.70
C GLU A 51 -8.16 10.83 10.50
N ALA A 52 -7.24 10.90 9.54
CA ALA A 52 -7.27 10.08 8.34
C ALA A 52 -7.18 8.58 8.63
N LEU A 53 -6.28 8.16 9.54
CA LEU A 53 -6.11 6.76 9.90
C LEU A 53 -7.24 6.25 10.79
N SER A 54 -7.61 7.01 11.83
CA SER A 54 -8.60 6.53 12.82
C SER A 54 -10.00 6.44 12.21
N ASN A 55 -10.36 7.43 11.37
CA ASN A 55 -11.62 7.48 10.64
C ASN A 55 -11.49 6.93 9.21
N GLY A 56 -10.48 6.12 8.93
CA GLY A 56 -10.34 5.47 7.62
C GLY A 56 -11.20 4.22 7.50
N PRO A 57 -11.41 3.71 6.26
CA PRO A 57 -12.13 2.47 6.00
C PRO A 57 -11.23 1.25 6.27
N TRP A 58 -10.61 1.18 7.44
CA TRP A 58 -9.74 0.05 7.77
C TRP A 58 -10.56 -1.19 8.13
N VAL A 59 -10.09 -2.34 7.65
CA VAL A 59 -10.46 -3.68 8.09
C VAL A 59 -9.40 -4.20 9.05
N SER A 60 -9.78 -5.01 10.05
CA SER A 60 -8.80 -5.60 10.97
C SER A 60 -9.33 -6.88 11.63
N PRO A 61 -8.44 -7.76 12.11
CA PRO A 61 -8.83 -8.95 12.87
C PRO A 61 -9.42 -8.63 14.27
N GLY A 62 -9.45 -7.37 14.69
CA GLY A 62 -10.04 -6.95 15.97
C GLY A 62 -9.21 -7.36 17.20
N LEU A 63 -7.90 -7.46 17.06
CA LEU A 63 -7.01 -7.90 18.15
C LEU A 63 -6.85 -6.81 19.23
N PRO A 64 -6.62 -7.19 20.50
CA PRO A 64 -6.67 -6.25 21.63
C PRO A 64 -5.41 -5.40 21.84
N GLY A 65 -4.32 -5.66 21.12
CA GLY A 65 -3.04 -4.98 21.33
C GLY A 65 -2.89 -3.69 20.52
N LYS A 66 -1.63 -3.32 20.23
CA LYS A 66 -1.33 -2.08 19.51
C LYS A 66 -1.85 -2.16 18.07
N ALA A 67 -2.35 -1.04 17.57
CA ALA A 67 -2.73 -0.91 16.16
C ALA A 67 -1.50 -0.65 15.27
N LEU A 68 -1.40 -1.40 14.19
CA LEU A 68 -0.52 -1.13 13.05
C LEU A 68 -1.40 -0.87 11.82
N TYR A 69 -1.39 0.35 11.31
CA TYR A 69 -2.10 0.68 10.08
C TYR A 69 -1.23 0.35 8.87
N LYS A 70 -1.81 -0.29 7.86
CA LYS A 70 -1.21 -0.52 6.54
C LYS A 70 -2.07 0.12 5.48
N ILE A 71 -1.49 0.94 4.61
CA ILE A 71 -2.15 1.45 3.40
C ILE A 71 -1.55 0.79 2.17
N GLY A 72 -2.39 0.30 1.27
CA GLY A 72 -1.96 -0.34 0.01
C GLY A 72 -3.12 -0.60 -0.95
N PHE A 73 -2.82 -1.29 -2.05
CA PHE A 73 -3.77 -1.75 -3.07
C PHE A 73 -3.46 -3.21 -3.43
N ARG A 74 -4.38 -3.90 -4.11
CA ARG A 74 -4.35 -5.37 -4.24
C ARG A 74 -3.12 -5.93 -4.95
N SER A 75 -2.67 -5.27 -6.01
CA SER A 75 -1.57 -5.71 -6.87
C SER A 75 -0.19 -5.18 -6.45
N CYS A 76 -0.11 -4.53 -5.28
CA CYS A 76 1.15 -4.04 -4.74
C CYS A 76 2.01 -5.21 -4.23
N GLY A 77 3.08 -5.55 -4.97
CA GLY A 77 3.97 -6.67 -4.62
C GLY A 77 4.55 -6.59 -3.21
N ASP A 78 5.14 -5.45 -2.85
CA ASP A 78 5.68 -5.20 -1.50
C ASP A 78 4.60 -5.27 -0.41
N CYS A 79 3.37 -4.87 -0.73
CA CYS A 79 2.25 -4.96 0.21
C CYS A 79 1.87 -6.41 0.49
N ILE A 80 1.80 -7.25 -0.57
CA ILE A 80 1.53 -8.68 -0.44
C ILE A 80 2.66 -9.35 0.32
N ASN A 81 3.92 -9.05 -0.01
CA ASN A 81 5.07 -9.66 0.66
C ASN A 81 5.10 -9.32 2.15
N TYR A 82 4.89 -8.06 2.52
CA TYR A 82 4.82 -7.66 3.94
C TYR A 82 3.77 -8.47 4.71
N GLU A 83 2.57 -8.64 4.14
CA GLU A 83 1.51 -9.42 4.78
C GLU A 83 1.89 -10.87 4.96
N LEU A 84 2.34 -11.52 3.89
CA LEU A 84 2.75 -12.93 3.90
C LEU A 84 3.86 -13.20 4.92
N THR A 85 4.79 -12.25 5.09
CA THR A 85 5.94 -12.44 5.98
C THR A 85 5.71 -11.98 7.41
N GLU A 86 4.84 -11.00 7.66
CA GLU A 86 4.73 -10.35 8.98
C GLU A 86 3.38 -10.55 9.68
N PHE A 87 2.25 -10.67 8.96
CA PHE A 87 0.94 -10.59 9.62
C PHE A 87 0.72 -11.71 10.64
N GLU A 88 1.10 -12.95 10.32
CA GLU A 88 0.93 -14.08 11.23
C GLU A 88 1.62 -13.82 12.59
N ASP A 89 2.89 -13.41 12.55
CA ASP A 89 3.67 -13.13 13.77
C ASP A 89 3.16 -11.89 14.52
N LEU A 90 2.75 -10.85 13.78
CA LEU A 90 2.12 -9.67 14.37
C LEU A 90 0.84 -10.04 15.12
N HIS A 91 -0.01 -10.89 14.52
CA HIS A 91 -1.26 -11.35 15.13
C HIS A 91 -1.02 -12.24 16.35
N LYS A 92 -0.04 -13.15 16.29
CA LYS A 92 0.40 -13.95 17.45
C LYS A 92 0.87 -13.06 18.62
N ALA A 93 1.41 -11.88 18.32
CA ALA A 93 1.79 -10.86 19.30
C ALA A 93 0.64 -9.90 19.69
N ASN A 94 -0.61 -10.21 19.33
CA ASN A 94 -1.81 -9.39 19.54
C ASN A 94 -1.77 -8.01 18.86
N ILE A 95 -0.95 -7.79 17.84
CA ILE A 95 -0.95 -6.54 17.08
C ILE A 95 -2.17 -6.51 16.16
N ASP A 96 -2.98 -5.47 16.30
CA ASP A 96 -4.16 -5.24 15.48
C ASP A 96 -3.77 -4.59 14.14
N THR A 97 -3.64 -5.40 13.08
CA THR A 97 -3.29 -4.91 11.74
C THR A 97 -4.52 -4.30 11.06
N ARG A 98 -4.56 -2.96 10.98
CA ARG A 98 -5.63 -2.19 10.37
C ARG A 98 -5.30 -1.87 8.93
N VAL A 99 -5.88 -2.61 7.99
CA VAL A 99 -5.57 -2.45 6.57
C VAL A 99 -6.56 -1.50 5.92
N ILE A 100 -6.03 -0.43 5.32
CA ILE A 100 -6.76 0.52 4.49
C ILE A 100 -6.39 0.20 3.04
N LEU A 101 -7.34 -0.38 2.31
CA LEU A 101 -7.20 -0.61 0.89
C LEU A 101 -7.78 0.54 0.08
N TYR A 102 -7.14 0.83 -1.05
CA TYR A 102 -7.71 1.69 -2.07
C TYR A 102 -7.51 1.03 -3.44
N ALA A 103 -8.48 1.21 -4.33
CA ALA A 103 -8.30 0.85 -5.74
C ALA A 103 -7.72 2.07 -6.47
N GLN A 104 -6.67 1.91 -7.27
CA GLN A 104 -6.05 3.06 -7.93
C GLN A 104 -7.00 3.72 -8.93
N ARG A 105 -6.91 5.06 -9.07
CA ARG A 105 -7.68 5.78 -10.09
C ARG A 105 -7.01 5.57 -11.45
N GLY A 106 -7.73 4.95 -12.39
CA GLY A 106 -7.23 4.67 -13.74
C GLY A 106 -6.41 3.39 -13.90
N ASP A 107 -6.04 2.71 -12.81
CA ASP A 107 -5.24 1.48 -12.82
C ASP A 107 -5.82 0.45 -11.81
N SER A 108 -7.12 0.17 -11.94
CA SER A 108 -7.81 -0.87 -11.17
C SER A 108 -8.92 -1.52 -11.97
N SER A 109 -9.13 -2.82 -11.75
CA SER A 109 -10.19 -3.56 -12.44
C SER A 109 -11.57 -3.22 -11.87
N ALA A 110 -12.65 -3.56 -12.59
CA ALA A 110 -14.01 -3.43 -12.07
C ALA A 110 -14.24 -4.31 -10.84
N ALA A 111 -13.66 -5.52 -10.83
CA ALA A 111 -13.74 -6.45 -9.70
C ALA A 111 -13.01 -5.91 -8.47
N GLU A 112 -11.79 -5.38 -8.63
CA GLU A 112 -11.05 -4.75 -7.53
C GLU A 112 -11.84 -3.59 -6.92
N ARG A 113 -12.37 -2.69 -7.75
CA ARG A 113 -13.18 -1.56 -7.27
C ARG A 113 -14.42 -2.04 -6.50
N ALA A 114 -15.08 -3.08 -6.97
CA ALA A 114 -16.26 -3.64 -6.31
C ALA A 114 -15.93 -4.25 -4.94
N ILE A 115 -14.84 -5.02 -4.84
CA ILE A 115 -14.39 -5.63 -3.58
C ILE A 115 -13.88 -4.57 -2.59
N VAL A 116 -13.11 -3.59 -3.05
CA VAL A 116 -12.66 -2.47 -2.20
C VAL A 116 -13.83 -1.66 -1.66
N ALA A 117 -14.88 -1.45 -2.46
CA ALA A 117 -16.10 -0.78 -1.98
C ALA A 117 -16.80 -1.59 -0.87
N ASP A 118 -16.89 -2.92 -1.01
CA ASP A 118 -17.43 -3.80 0.03
C ASP A 118 -16.61 -3.73 1.32
N LEU A 119 -15.29 -3.86 1.22
CA LEU A 119 -14.38 -3.78 2.36
C LEU A 119 -14.51 -2.44 3.08
N ALA A 120 -14.59 -1.34 2.35
CA ALA A 120 -14.71 -0.01 2.94
C ALA A 120 -16.06 0.23 3.63
N CYS A 121 -17.16 -0.25 3.02
CA CYS A 121 -18.51 -0.10 3.58
C CYS A 121 -18.75 -1.00 4.79
N THR A 122 -18.33 -2.26 4.72
CA THR A 122 -18.67 -3.31 5.71
C THR A 122 -17.62 -3.44 6.79
N ARG A 123 -16.36 -3.18 6.44
CA ARG A 123 -15.18 -3.32 7.31
C ARG A 123 -14.97 -4.75 7.82
N GLU A 124 -15.46 -5.73 7.06
CA GLU A 124 -15.42 -7.15 7.40
C GLU A 124 -14.05 -7.78 7.07
N TRP A 125 -13.37 -8.27 8.10
CA TRP A 125 -12.05 -8.91 7.97
C TRP A 125 -12.08 -10.19 7.15
N THR A 126 -13.16 -10.98 7.25
CA THR A 126 -13.26 -12.24 6.50
C THR A 126 -13.29 -12.03 4.98
N ILE A 127 -13.85 -10.90 4.50
CA ILE A 127 -13.78 -10.54 3.08
C ILE A 127 -12.32 -10.30 2.69
N TYR A 128 -11.58 -9.57 3.52
CA TYR A 128 -10.18 -9.26 3.29
C TYR A 128 -9.32 -10.52 3.22
N GLN A 129 -9.44 -11.40 4.22
CA GLN A 129 -8.66 -12.63 4.29
C GLN A 129 -8.84 -13.48 3.04
N ARG A 130 -10.10 -13.76 2.67
CA ARG A 130 -10.42 -14.54 1.47
C ARG A 130 -9.82 -13.92 0.21
N TRP A 131 -9.95 -12.61 0.05
CA TRP A 131 -9.45 -11.92 -1.14
C TRP A 131 -7.92 -11.89 -1.26
N MET A 132 -7.21 -11.95 -0.13
CA MET A 132 -5.75 -11.98 -0.08
C MET A 132 -5.16 -13.39 -0.13
N GLU A 133 -5.87 -14.40 0.41
CA GLU A 133 -5.45 -15.81 0.40
C GLU A 133 -5.64 -16.47 -0.98
N ASP A 134 -6.65 -16.05 -1.74
CA ASP A 134 -6.91 -16.59 -3.06
C ASP A 134 -5.92 -16.08 -4.12
N VAL A 135 -5.78 -16.87 -5.19
CA VAL A 135 -5.10 -16.40 -6.41
C VAL A 135 -5.79 -15.11 -6.91
N PRO A 136 -5.02 -14.15 -7.48
CA PRO A 136 -5.60 -12.96 -8.08
C PRO A 136 -6.77 -13.32 -9.00
N ASP A 137 -7.86 -12.56 -8.91
CA ASP A 137 -9.11 -12.71 -9.67
C ASP A 137 -10.03 -13.90 -9.35
N ALA A 138 -9.67 -14.82 -8.43
CA ALA A 138 -10.56 -15.95 -8.09
C ALA A 138 -11.74 -15.58 -7.16
N TYR A 139 -11.62 -14.49 -6.40
CA TYR A 139 -12.65 -14.12 -5.41
C TYR A 139 -14.07 -14.00 -5.98
N PRO A 140 -14.32 -13.30 -7.11
CA PRO A 140 -15.65 -13.22 -7.70
C PRO A 140 -16.19 -14.57 -8.19
N GLU A 141 -15.32 -15.51 -8.56
CA GLU A 141 -15.72 -16.84 -9.04
C GLU A 141 -16.14 -17.74 -7.87
N ILE A 142 -15.45 -17.66 -6.74
CA ILE A 142 -15.68 -18.53 -5.57
C ILE A 142 -16.80 -17.99 -4.68
N TYR A 143 -16.79 -16.69 -4.39
CA TYR A 143 -17.71 -16.07 -3.42
C TYR A 143 -18.82 -15.23 -4.05
N GLY A 144 -18.80 -15.11 -5.38
CA GLY A 144 -19.69 -14.23 -6.14
C GLY A 144 -19.12 -12.82 -6.27
N ALA A 145 -19.39 -12.20 -7.42
CA ALA A 145 -18.99 -10.82 -7.68
C ALA A 145 -19.83 -9.84 -6.84
N PRO A 146 -19.20 -8.97 -6.03
CA PRO A 146 -19.92 -7.86 -5.42
C PRO A 146 -20.56 -6.96 -6.48
N PRO A 147 -21.64 -6.24 -6.14
CA PRO A 147 -22.19 -5.23 -7.04
C PRO A 147 -21.11 -4.22 -7.46
N ALA A 148 -21.18 -3.70 -8.68
CA ALA A 148 -20.26 -2.66 -9.14
C ALA A 148 -20.18 -1.51 -8.12
N ALA A 149 -19.00 -0.90 -7.95
CA ALA A 149 -18.84 0.22 -7.04
C ALA A 149 -19.76 1.40 -7.41
N GLU A 150 -20.03 1.58 -8.71
CA GLU A 150 -20.87 2.64 -9.25
C GLU A 150 -22.38 2.33 -9.20
N SER A 151 -22.78 1.17 -8.70
CA SER A 151 -24.20 0.77 -8.66
C SER A 151 -25.06 1.58 -7.68
N SER A 152 -24.44 2.36 -6.78
CA SER A 152 -25.12 3.32 -5.91
C SER A 152 -24.19 4.43 -5.43
N ASN A 153 -24.77 5.54 -4.95
CA ASN A 153 -24.03 6.64 -4.34
C ASN A 153 -23.23 6.18 -3.11
N GLN A 154 -23.80 5.29 -2.30
CA GLN A 154 -23.14 4.77 -1.10
C GLN A 154 -21.88 3.96 -1.45
N ARG A 155 -21.98 3.06 -2.43
CA ARG A 155 -20.82 2.23 -2.85
C ARG A 155 -19.74 3.07 -3.51
N SER A 156 -20.13 4.05 -4.31
CA SER A 156 -19.21 5.01 -4.92
C SER A 156 -18.46 5.79 -3.84
N ALA A 157 -19.15 6.22 -2.78
CA ALA A 157 -18.55 6.89 -1.64
C ALA A 157 -17.60 5.97 -0.84
N CYS A 158 -17.97 4.70 -0.63
CA CYS A 158 -17.10 3.72 0.04
C CYS A 158 -15.80 3.47 -0.74
N LEU A 159 -15.89 3.29 -2.06
CA LEU A 159 -14.70 3.19 -2.93
C LEU A 159 -13.80 4.42 -2.79
N GLU A 160 -14.41 5.61 -2.79
CA GLU A 160 -13.67 6.87 -2.76
C GLU A 160 -13.06 7.18 -1.38
N TRP A 161 -13.65 6.70 -0.30
CA TRP A 161 -13.16 6.91 1.07
C TRP A 161 -11.72 6.44 1.25
N GLY A 162 -11.37 5.25 0.76
CA GLY A 162 -10.00 4.72 0.83
C GLY A 162 -9.00 5.58 0.07
N ARG A 163 -9.40 6.09 -1.11
CA ARG A 163 -8.56 6.98 -1.93
C ARG A 163 -8.35 8.34 -1.26
N VAL A 164 -9.41 8.93 -0.70
CA VAL A 164 -9.33 10.19 0.04
C VAL A 164 -8.41 10.06 1.26
N VAL A 165 -8.49 8.94 2.00
CA VAL A 165 -7.59 8.68 3.13
C VAL A 165 -6.15 8.56 2.64
N ARG A 166 -5.89 7.80 1.57
CA ARG A 166 -4.56 7.70 0.97
C ARG A 166 -4.03 9.07 0.56
N ASP A 167 -4.84 9.92 -0.06
CA ASP A 167 -4.43 11.25 -0.52
C ASP A 167 -4.15 12.21 0.64
N ARG A 168 -4.96 12.16 1.70
CA ARG A 168 -4.72 12.90 2.95
C ARG A 168 -3.40 12.48 3.60
N VAL A 169 -3.15 11.18 3.72
CA VAL A 169 -1.89 10.65 4.27
C VAL A 169 -0.71 11.02 3.37
N ALA A 170 -0.86 10.95 2.05
CA ALA A 170 0.17 11.37 1.11
C ALA A 170 0.56 12.85 1.28
N ASN A 171 -0.42 13.73 1.51
CA ASN A 171 -0.16 15.13 1.81
C ASN A 171 0.64 15.30 3.12
N VAL A 172 0.30 14.53 4.17
CA VAL A 172 1.10 14.53 5.42
C VAL A 172 2.53 14.06 5.15
N MET A 173 2.73 13.00 4.38
CA MET A 173 4.08 12.51 4.03
C MET A 173 4.88 13.57 3.27
N GLN A 174 4.24 14.23 2.30
CA GLN A 174 4.87 15.29 1.51
C GLN A 174 5.32 16.47 2.37
N GLN A 175 4.52 16.87 3.36
CA GLN A 175 4.89 17.92 4.33
C GLN A 175 6.09 17.53 5.19
N ASN A 176 6.30 16.24 5.44
CA ASN A 176 7.47 15.72 6.13
C ASN A 176 8.64 15.42 5.17
N GLY A 177 8.51 15.74 3.87
CA GLY A 177 9.57 15.62 2.87
C GLY A 177 9.70 14.24 2.24
N TRP A 178 8.65 13.41 2.29
CA TRP A 178 8.63 12.07 1.69
C TRP A 178 7.49 11.92 0.69
N SER A 179 7.77 11.29 -0.45
CA SER A 179 6.72 10.82 -1.35
C SER A 179 5.99 9.65 -0.70
N MET A 180 4.68 9.58 -0.90
CA MET A 180 3.89 8.43 -0.45
C MET A 180 4.19 7.21 -1.32
N GLU A 181 4.70 6.16 -0.71
CA GLU A 181 4.85 4.82 -1.30
C GLU A 181 4.10 3.79 -0.46
N VAL A 182 3.85 2.62 -1.04
CA VAL A 182 3.12 1.53 -0.36
C VAL A 182 3.95 0.24 -0.37
N PRO A 183 3.88 -0.59 0.69
CA PRO A 183 3.02 -0.44 1.85
C PRO A 183 3.45 0.73 2.73
N ALA A 184 2.48 1.55 3.13
CA ALA A 184 2.70 2.62 4.09
C ALA A 184 2.20 2.15 5.45
N LEU A 185 3.13 2.05 6.40
CA LEU A 185 2.91 1.44 7.70
C LEU A 185 2.99 2.50 8.79
N PHE A 186 1.96 2.57 9.65
CA PHE A 186 1.88 3.58 10.70
C PHE A 186 1.50 2.96 12.05
N TRP A 187 2.22 3.35 13.10
CA TRP A 187 1.93 2.92 14.47
C TRP A 187 2.27 4.03 15.46
N ARG A 188 1.74 3.90 16.68
CA ARG A 188 2.13 4.77 17.79
C ARG A 188 3.37 4.19 18.49
N ALA A 189 4.41 5.01 18.61
CA ALA A 189 5.55 4.71 19.47
C ALA A 189 5.14 4.74 20.96
N LYS A 190 6.03 4.26 21.83
CA LYS A 190 5.80 4.26 23.29
C LYS A 190 5.54 5.65 23.87
N ASN A 191 6.13 6.68 23.29
CA ASN A 191 5.93 8.08 23.70
C ASN A 191 4.68 8.73 23.08
N GLY A 192 3.89 7.97 22.30
CA GLY A 192 2.70 8.46 21.62
C GLY A 192 2.95 9.10 20.25
N ASP A 193 4.20 9.26 19.81
CA ASP A 193 4.48 9.80 18.47
C ASP A 193 4.01 8.85 17.37
N TRP A 194 3.59 9.40 16.23
CA TRP A 194 3.36 8.62 15.02
C TRP A 194 4.68 8.21 14.40
N ARG A 195 4.81 6.92 14.12
CA ARG A 195 5.89 6.32 13.36
C ARG A 195 5.38 5.94 11.98
N VAL A 196 6.27 6.04 11.00
CA VAL A 196 5.99 5.65 9.62
C VAL A 196 7.13 4.83 9.04
N PHE A 197 6.78 3.82 8.24
CA PHE A 197 7.70 3.15 7.33
C PHE A 197 7.02 2.99 5.96
N LEU A 198 7.76 3.24 4.89
CA LEU A 198 7.27 3.17 3.51
C LEU A 198 8.10 2.12 2.78
N GLY A 199 7.46 1.03 2.33
CA GLY A 199 8.12 -0.08 1.64
C GLY A 199 8.24 -1.36 2.49
N ASP A 200 9.07 -2.30 2.02
CA ASP A 200 9.19 -3.65 2.56
C ASP A 200 10.63 -4.12 2.87
N ASP A 201 11.48 -3.22 3.37
CA ASP A 201 12.88 -3.54 3.71
C ASP A 201 12.98 -4.38 5.00
N GLU A 202 13.77 -5.46 4.96
CA GLU A 202 14.03 -6.36 6.09
C GLU A 202 14.54 -5.66 7.36
N ARG A 203 15.36 -4.61 7.22
CA ARG A 203 15.80 -3.81 8.36
C ARG A 203 14.63 -3.03 8.95
N GLY A 204 13.77 -2.48 8.09
CA GLY A 204 12.53 -1.82 8.46
C GLY A 204 11.61 -2.74 9.27
N LYS A 205 11.34 -3.95 8.76
CA LYS A 205 10.55 -4.99 9.44
C LYS A 205 11.06 -5.28 10.85
N ARG A 206 12.36 -5.56 11.00
CA ARG A 206 12.98 -5.81 12.33
C ARG A 206 12.81 -4.64 13.30
N MET A 207 12.84 -3.40 12.81
CA MET A 207 12.63 -2.22 13.66
C MET A 207 11.16 -2.07 14.05
N ILE A 208 10.23 -2.27 13.11
CA ILE A 208 8.78 -2.27 13.38
C ILE A 208 8.44 -3.31 14.45
N ARG A 209 8.88 -4.56 14.28
CA ARG A 209 8.68 -5.65 15.24
C ARG A 209 9.16 -5.25 16.64
N ARG A 210 10.36 -4.70 16.74
CA ARG A 210 10.95 -4.23 18.01
C ARG A 210 10.14 -3.12 18.68
N GLU A 211 9.66 -2.14 17.92
CA GLU A 211 8.86 -1.02 18.44
C GLU A 211 7.46 -1.47 18.88
N LEU A 212 6.87 -2.44 18.16
CA LEU A 212 5.59 -3.05 18.50
C LEU A 212 5.69 -4.01 19.68
N GLY A 213 6.86 -4.59 19.94
CA GLY A 213 7.10 -5.57 21.00
C GLY A 213 6.90 -7.01 20.54
N VAL A 214 7.04 -7.26 19.24
CA VAL A 214 6.93 -8.58 18.63
C VAL A 214 8.28 -9.28 18.79
N PRO A 215 8.31 -10.53 19.31
CA PRO A 215 9.53 -11.31 19.40
C PRO A 215 10.25 -11.40 18.05
N GLN A 216 11.58 -11.39 18.06
CA GLN A 216 12.32 -11.72 16.85
C GLN A 216 12.11 -13.21 16.57
N ALA A 217 11.88 -13.57 15.31
CA ALA A 217 11.89 -14.97 14.92
C ALA A 217 13.28 -15.55 15.26
N SER A 218 13.29 -16.72 15.92
CA SER A 218 14.48 -17.48 16.27
C SER A 218 15.17 -18.06 15.05
#